data_AF-W6N690-F1
#
_entry.id   AF-W6N690-F1
#
_cell.length_a   1.000
_cell.length_b   1.000
_cell.length_c   1.000
_cell.angle_alpha   90.00
_cell.angle_beta   90.00
_cell.angle_gamma   90.00
#
_symmetry.space_group_name_H-M   'P 1'
#
loop_
_entity.id
_entity.type
_entity.pdbx_description
1 polymer ?
#
loop_
_entity_poly.entity_id
_entity_poly.type
_entity_poly.pdbx_seq_one_letter_code
_entity_poly.pdbx_strand_id
1 'polypeptide(L)'
;MQYTEEGLKNLIEGIKKRDNDFIYTLQMDFIGAMKDQYYKYIGKEFGNSDEDDVINISLHKIVSSIHMFRGNTWKEFKGYVFKIIINTVINYRRTLMRKANAEILEYSYHNITESLENKVISKIIYSYIIENSNLSKRENEYKMAILKHGSIEEYLRENDGNPRALNQAGYRMRQKLRKTMEEHGIKFDF
;
A
#
# COMPACT_ATOMS: atom_id res chain seq x y z
N MET A 1 22.26 22.05 -2.82
CA MET A 1 23.13 22.74 -1.84
C MET A 1 23.78 21.71 -0.91
N GLN A 2 24.98 21.97 -0.40
CA GLN A 2 25.64 21.12 0.60
C GLN A 2 25.90 21.97 1.84
N TYR A 3 25.28 21.62 2.97
CA TYR A 3 25.50 22.32 4.23
C TYR A 3 26.86 21.93 4.83
N THR A 4 27.53 22.91 5.43
CA THR A 4 28.59 22.65 6.41
C THR A 4 27.99 21.99 7.65
N GLU A 5 28.83 21.35 8.49
CA GLU A 5 28.36 20.78 9.76
C GLU A 5 27.66 21.85 10.64
N GLU A 6 28.25 23.04 10.73
CA GLU A 6 27.68 24.15 11.50
C GLU A 6 26.38 24.68 10.88
N GLY A 7 26.31 24.78 9.55
CA GLY A 7 25.09 25.16 8.85
C GLY A 7 23.95 24.15 9.07
N LEU A 8 24.26 22.86 9.09
CA LEU A 8 23.29 21.81 9.40
C LEU A 8 22.81 21.87 10.86
N LYS A 9 23.71 22.10 11.81
CA LYS A 9 23.34 22.30 13.23
C LYS A 9 22.39 23.48 13.38
N ASN A 10 22.70 24.60 12.75
CA ASN A 10 21.85 25.80 12.77
C ASN A 10 20.46 25.52 12.17
N LEU A 11 20.40 24.84 11.01
CA LEU A 11 19.14 24.42 10.39
C LEU A 11 18.30 23.56 11.34
N ILE A 12 18.89 22.52 11.95
CA ILE A 12 18.20 21.61 12.85
C ILE A 12 17.69 22.34 14.11
N GLU A 13 18.51 23.21 14.70
CA GLU A 13 18.10 23.98 15.89
C GLU A 13 16.99 24.98 15.57
N GLY A 14 17.02 25.62 14.40
CA GLY A 14 15.93 26.46 13.92
C GLY A 14 14.61 25.68 13.78
N ILE A 15 14.65 24.49 13.16
CA ILE A 15 13.47 23.63 13.01
C ILE A 15 12.93 23.18 14.38
N LYS A 16 13.81 22.81 15.33
CA LYS A 16 13.40 22.41 16.69
C LYS A 16 12.63 23.53 17.42
N LYS A 17 13.00 24.79 17.15
CA LYS A 17 12.32 25.98 17.69
C LYS A 17 11.04 26.35 16.96
N ARG A 18 10.66 25.57 15.93
CA ARG A 18 9.51 25.83 15.04
C ARG A 18 9.61 27.18 14.33
N ASP A 19 10.82 27.59 14.00
CA ASP A 19 11.05 28.79 13.21
C ASP A 19 10.61 28.55 11.75
N ASN A 20 9.69 29.39 11.27
CA ASN A 20 9.07 29.24 9.95
C ASN A 20 10.07 29.37 8.80
N ASP A 21 11.12 30.19 8.94
CA ASP A 21 12.10 30.40 7.87
C ASP A 21 12.97 29.15 7.67
N PHE A 22 13.31 28.48 8.76
CA PHE A 22 14.05 27.21 8.71
C PHE A 22 13.18 26.05 8.22
N ILE A 23 11.89 26.02 8.59
CA ILE A 23 10.93 25.04 8.06
C ILE A 23 10.71 25.26 6.55
N TYR A 24 10.57 26.50 6.12
CA TYR A 24 10.45 26.84 4.70
C TYR A 24 11.71 26.44 3.92
N THR A 25 12.89 26.71 4.48
CA THR A 25 14.17 26.28 3.90
C THR A 25 14.23 24.76 3.74
N LEU A 26 13.85 24.01 4.78
CA LEU A 26 13.74 22.55 4.74
C LEU A 26 12.76 22.08 3.65
N GLN A 27 11.60 22.72 3.55
CA GLN A 27 10.63 22.41 2.51
C GLN A 27 11.24 22.60 1.11
N MET A 28 11.87 23.74 0.85
CA MET A 28 12.50 24.03 -0.44
C MET A 28 13.61 23.03 -0.79
N ASP A 29 14.39 22.58 0.20
CA ASP A 29 15.45 21.59 -0.01
C ASP A 29 14.93 20.19 -0.40
N PHE A 30 13.69 19.84 -0.02
CA PHE A 30 13.15 18.49 -0.20
C PHE A 30 11.84 18.39 -1.00
N ILE A 31 11.24 19.51 -1.40
CA ILE A 31 9.93 19.53 -2.11
C ILE A 31 9.96 18.69 -3.39
N GLY A 32 11.04 18.79 -4.17
CA GLY A 32 11.23 17.97 -5.37
C GLY A 32 11.25 16.47 -5.05
N ALA A 33 11.97 16.07 -4.00
CA ALA A 33 12.02 14.67 -3.57
C ALA A 33 10.65 14.16 -3.07
N MET A 34 9.89 15.01 -2.36
CA MET A 34 8.53 14.66 -1.92
C MET A 34 7.60 14.44 -3.10
N LYS A 35 7.60 15.36 -4.09
CA LYS A 35 6.82 15.26 -5.33
C LYS A 35 7.20 14.03 -6.15
N ASP A 36 8.50 13.77 -6.31
CA ASP A 36 9.00 12.61 -7.04
C ASP A 36 8.54 11.28 -6.39
N GLN A 37 8.62 11.17 -5.06
CA GLN A 37 8.15 9.97 -4.37
C GLN A 37 6.63 9.85 -4.43
N TYR A 38 5.89 10.95 -4.28
CA TYR A 38 4.43 10.96 -4.44
C TYR A 38 4.04 10.44 -5.83
N TYR A 39 4.59 11.02 -6.90
CA TYR A 39 4.28 10.61 -8.25
C TYR A 39 4.63 9.14 -8.52
N LYS A 40 5.80 8.70 -8.03
CA LYS A 40 6.28 7.32 -8.20
C LYS A 40 5.35 6.28 -7.60
N TYR A 41 4.81 6.52 -6.40
CA TYR A 41 4.06 5.51 -5.64
C TYR A 41 2.54 5.73 -5.60
N ILE A 42 2.07 6.96 -5.80
CA ILE A 42 0.65 7.33 -5.73
C ILE A 42 0.20 7.92 -7.07
N GLY A 43 0.86 9.00 -7.53
CA GLY A 43 0.39 9.80 -8.66
C GLY A 43 0.10 9.02 -9.95
N LYS A 44 0.93 8.02 -10.26
CA LYS A 44 0.72 7.14 -11.44
C LYS A 44 -0.56 6.31 -11.41
N GLU A 45 -1.02 5.91 -10.23
CA GLU A 45 -2.11 4.93 -10.06
C GLU A 45 -3.40 5.60 -9.57
N PHE A 46 -3.28 6.60 -8.70
CA PHE A 46 -4.42 7.27 -8.04
C PHE A 46 -4.59 8.74 -8.47
N GLY A 47 -3.70 9.27 -9.31
CA GLY A 47 -3.71 10.68 -9.71
C GLY A 47 -3.10 11.63 -8.68
N ASN A 48 -3.18 12.93 -8.95
CA ASN A 48 -2.44 13.97 -8.21
C ASN A 48 -3.29 14.80 -7.24
N SER A 49 -4.53 14.39 -6.94
CA SER A 49 -5.43 15.15 -6.06
C SER A 49 -4.88 15.34 -4.64
N ASP A 50 -4.08 14.39 -4.17
CA ASP A 50 -3.62 14.33 -2.78
C ASP A 50 -2.14 14.76 -2.63
N GLU A 51 -1.53 15.31 -3.69
CA GLU A 51 -0.10 15.64 -3.73
C GLU A 51 0.27 16.59 -2.58
N ASP A 52 -0.45 17.70 -2.46
CA ASP A 52 -0.19 18.74 -1.45
C ASP A 52 -0.38 18.21 -0.03
N ASP A 53 -1.39 17.37 0.20
CA ASP A 53 -1.66 16.76 1.50
C ASP A 53 -0.52 15.82 1.91
N VAL A 54 -0.05 14.95 1.00
CA VAL A 54 1.03 14.02 1.30
C VAL A 54 2.36 14.75 1.52
N ILE A 55 2.60 15.85 0.79
CA ILE A 55 3.75 16.75 1.02
C ILE A 55 3.66 17.36 2.42
N ASN A 56 2.51 17.93 2.79
CA ASN A 56 2.29 18.56 4.09
C ASN A 56 2.46 17.56 5.25
N ILE A 57 1.91 16.34 5.12
CA ILE A 57 2.09 15.26 6.10
C ILE A 57 3.57 14.87 6.21
N SER A 58 4.28 14.78 5.09
CA SER A 58 5.71 14.45 5.08
C SER A 58 6.52 15.51 5.80
N LEU A 59 6.30 16.79 5.49
CA LEU A 59 6.95 17.92 6.14
C LEU A 59 6.69 17.93 7.65
N HIS A 60 5.42 17.79 8.05
CA HIS A 60 5.02 17.74 9.46
C HIS A 60 5.74 16.61 10.21
N LYS A 61 5.85 15.42 9.61
CA LYS A 61 6.56 14.29 10.22
C LYS A 61 8.05 14.54 10.37
N ILE A 62 8.70 15.13 9.36
CA ILE A 62 10.13 15.48 9.43
C ILE A 62 10.38 16.48 10.56
N VAL A 63 9.60 17.56 10.62
CA VAL A 63 9.70 18.58 11.68
C VAL A 63 9.46 17.95 13.06
N SER A 64 8.44 17.11 13.20
CA SER A 64 8.10 16.46 14.47
C SER A 64 9.18 15.50 14.95
N SER A 65 9.87 14.80 14.04
CA SER A 65 10.89 13.81 14.38
C SER A 65 12.31 14.36 14.41
N ILE A 66 12.53 15.64 14.05
CA ILE A 66 13.86 16.23 13.86
C ILE A 66 14.79 16.04 15.05
N HIS A 67 14.25 16.04 16.27
CA HIS A 67 14.97 15.85 17.52
C HIS A 67 15.58 14.44 17.69
N MET A 68 15.12 13.47 16.89
CA MET A 68 15.62 12.10 16.89
C MET A 68 16.84 11.91 15.99
N PHE A 69 17.20 12.89 15.14
CA PHE A 69 18.37 12.81 14.28
C PHE A 69 19.66 12.92 15.10
N ARG A 70 20.62 12.02 14.84
CA ARG A 70 21.91 11.93 15.58
C ARG A 70 23.16 12.10 14.70
N GLY A 71 22.99 12.22 13.39
CA GLY A 71 24.11 12.42 12.47
C GLY A 71 24.63 13.87 12.50
N ASN A 72 25.74 14.12 11.82
CA ASN A 72 26.37 15.44 11.74
C ASN A 72 26.66 15.89 10.30
N THR A 73 26.43 15.03 9.30
CA THR A 73 26.64 15.38 7.91
C THR A 73 25.33 15.61 7.16
N TRP A 74 25.38 16.49 6.15
CA TRP A 74 24.24 16.71 5.23
C TRP A 74 23.80 15.41 4.52
N LYS A 75 24.74 14.51 4.22
CA LYS A 75 24.44 13.23 3.58
C LYS A 75 23.57 12.33 4.48
N GLU A 76 23.92 12.21 5.75
CA GLU A 76 23.14 11.45 6.72
C GLU A 76 21.78 12.08 6.96
N PHE A 77 21.74 13.42 7.07
CA PHE A 77 20.49 14.15 7.23
C PHE A 77 19.53 13.92 6.06
N LYS A 78 20.02 14.01 4.82
CA LYS A 78 19.23 13.64 3.64
C LYS A 78 18.72 12.21 3.75
N GLY A 79 19.58 11.24 4.05
CA GLY A 79 19.16 9.83 4.20
C GLY A 79 18.05 9.66 5.24
N TYR A 80 18.16 10.36 6.37
CA TYR A 80 17.15 10.38 7.42
C TYR A 80 15.81 10.95 6.93
N VAL A 81 15.83 12.12 6.28
CA VAL A 81 14.63 12.78 5.73
C VAL A 81 13.98 11.93 4.64
N PHE A 82 14.76 11.39 3.71
CA PHE A 82 14.27 10.52 2.63
C PHE A 82 13.53 9.29 3.16
N LYS A 83 14.03 8.68 4.24
CA LYS A 83 13.36 7.54 4.89
C LYS A 83 11.96 7.93 5.40
N ILE A 84 11.80 9.13 5.95
CA ILE A 84 10.51 9.63 6.44
C ILE A 84 9.55 9.88 5.26
N ILE A 85 10.03 10.52 4.19
CA ILE A 85 9.23 10.79 2.98
C ILE A 85 8.72 9.47 2.39
N ILE A 86 9.62 8.50 2.11
CA ILE A 86 9.26 7.22 1.50
C ILE A 86 8.24 6.46 2.38
N ASN A 87 8.49 6.37 3.68
CA ASN A 87 7.56 5.70 4.59
C ASN A 87 6.19 6.39 4.64
N THR A 88 6.15 7.71 4.56
CA THR A 88 4.91 8.48 4.56
C THR A 88 4.09 8.20 3.32
N VAL A 89 4.71 8.28 2.14
CA VAL A 89 4.06 8.00 0.86
C VAL A 89 3.56 6.56 0.80
N ILE A 90 4.36 5.57 1.21
CA ILE A 90 3.95 4.15 1.22
C ILE A 90 2.75 3.92 2.16
N ASN A 91 2.76 4.51 3.36
CA ASN A 91 1.66 4.36 4.31
C ASN A 91 0.38 5.06 3.84
N TYR A 92 0.52 6.19 3.15
CA TYR A 92 -0.61 6.87 2.53
C TYR A 92 -1.21 6.03 1.40
N ARG A 93 -0.37 5.51 0.50
CA ARG A 93 -0.79 4.56 -0.55
C ARG A 93 -1.54 3.36 0.03
N ARG A 94 -1.02 2.74 1.09
CA ARG A 94 -1.71 1.63 1.79
C ARG A 94 -3.08 2.03 2.33
N THR A 95 -3.25 3.29 2.71
CA THR A 95 -4.55 3.81 3.20
C THR A 95 -5.51 4.06 2.04
N LEU A 96 -5.03 4.62 0.93
CA LEU A 96 -5.82 4.75 -0.31
C LEU A 96 -6.29 3.38 -0.82
N MET A 97 -5.38 2.41 -0.90
CA MET A 97 -5.75 1.04 -1.33
C MET A 97 -6.81 0.43 -0.40
N ARG A 98 -6.71 0.63 0.92
CA ARG A 98 -7.74 0.15 1.86
C ARG A 98 -9.10 0.82 1.65
N LYS A 99 -9.12 2.14 1.40
CA LYS A 99 -10.36 2.88 1.10
C LYS A 99 -10.99 2.42 -0.21
N ALA A 100 -10.21 2.36 -1.30
CA ALA A 100 -10.68 1.87 -2.59
C ALA A 100 -11.23 0.43 -2.48
N ASN A 101 -10.55 -0.44 -1.71
CA ASN A 101 -11.05 -1.79 -1.46
C ASN A 101 -12.36 -1.80 -0.66
N ALA A 102 -12.50 -0.93 0.35
CA ALA A 102 -13.72 -0.80 1.13
C ALA A 102 -14.89 -0.25 0.29
N GLU A 103 -14.65 0.72 -0.59
CA GLU A 103 -15.65 1.26 -1.51
C GLU A 103 -16.11 0.20 -2.52
N ILE A 104 -15.18 -0.60 -3.06
CA ILE A 104 -15.52 -1.75 -3.92
C ILE A 104 -16.39 -2.77 -3.16
N LEU A 105 -16.05 -3.03 -1.89
CA LEU A 105 -16.82 -3.89 -0.99
C LEU A 105 -18.24 -3.35 -0.72
N GLU A 106 -18.37 -2.06 -0.46
CA GLU A 106 -19.64 -1.39 -0.15
C GLU A 106 -20.57 -1.31 -1.36
N TYR A 107 -20.02 -0.97 -2.54
CA TYR A 107 -20.72 -1.05 -3.83
C TYR A 107 -21.15 -2.47 -4.18
N SER A 108 -20.33 -3.45 -3.79
CA SER A 108 -20.67 -4.86 -3.97
C SER A 108 -21.83 -5.26 -3.07
N TYR A 109 -21.89 -4.79 -1.82
CA TYR A 109 -22.93 -5.07 -0.83
C TYR A 109 -24.33 -4.58 -1.24
N HIS A 110 -24.40 -3.45 -1.96
CA HIS A 110 -25.66 -2.83 -2.38
C HIS A 110 -26.33 -3.51 -3.60
N ASN A 111 -25.74 -4.57 -4.16
CA ASN A 111 -26.23 -5.26 -5.36
C ASN A 111 -26.16 -6.81 -5.28
N ILE A 112 -26.28 -7.41 -4.09
CA ILE A 112 -26.09 -8.85 -3.92
C ILE A 112 -27.40 -9.64 -3.98
N THR A 113 -27.62 -10.31 -5.11
CA THR A 113 -28.27 -11.64 -5.13
C THR A 113 -27.20 -12.70 -4.86
N GLU A 114 -27.53 -13.71 -4.04
CA GLU A 114 -26.75 -14.88 -3.54
C GLU A 114 -25.58 -15.42 -4.43
N SER A 115 -25.70 -15.32 -5.76
CA SER A 115 -24.65 -15.70 -6.73
C SER A 115 -23.43 -14.76 -6.75
N LEU A 116 -23.62 -13.47 -6.47
CA LEU A 116 -22.59 -12.43 -6.55
C LEU A 116 -21.75 -12.37 -5.27
N GLU A 117 -22.33 -12.75 -4.14
CA GLU A 117 -21.66 -12.84 -2.84
C GLU A 117 -20.46 -13.78 -2.91
N ASN A 118 -20.65 -14.93 -3.57
CA ASN A 118 -19.57 -15.88 -3.86
C ASN A 118 -18.50 -15.32 -4.81
N LYS A 119 -18.84 -14.43 -5.75
CA LYS A 119 -17.89 -13.77 -6.67
C LYS A 119 -17.11 -12.65 -5.98
N VAL A 120 -17.76 -11.89 -5.11
CA VAL A 120 -17.18 -10.77 -4.35
C VAL A 120 -16.25 -11.30 -3.26
N ILE A 121 -16.73 -12.28 -2.48
CA ILE A 121 -15.90 -13.03 -1.54
C ILE A 121 -14.70 -13.57 -2.30
N SER A 122 -14.88 -14.32 -3.40
CA SER A 122 -13.77 -14.81 -4.22
C SER A 122 -12.78 -13.70 -4.60
N LYS A 123 -13.22 -12.53 -5.09
CA LYS A 123 -12.34 -11.38 -5.42
C LYS A 123 -11.53 -10.87 -4.21
N ILE A 124 -12.14 -10.79 -3.03
CA ILE A 124 -11.50 -10.32 -1.79
C ILE A 124 -10.52 -11.39 -1.25
N ILE A 125 -10.94 -12.66 -1.27
CA ILE A 125 -10.10 -13.85 -1.01
C ILE A 125 -8.87 -13.81 -1.94
N TYR A 126 -9.06 -13.46 -3.22
CA TYR A 126 -7.99 -13.39 -4.22
C TYR A 126 -7.01 -12.25 -3.98
N SER A 127 -7.47 -11.02 -3.77
CA SER A 127 -6.56 -9.88 -3.56
C SER A 127 -5.69 -10.06 -2.32
N TYR A 128 -6.22 -10.66 -1.26
CA TYR A 128 -5.50 -10.83 0.00
C TYR A 128 -4.52 -12.02 -0.01
N ILE A 129 -4.90 -13.16 -0.61
CA ILE A 129 -4.04 -14.37 -0.70
C ILE A 129 -2.94 -14.20 -1.75
N ILE A 130 -3.22 -13.58 -2.89
CA ILE A 130 -2.30 -13.55 -4.04
C ILE A 130 -1.05 -12.73 -3.79
N GLU A 131 -1.18 -11.61 -3.09
CA GLU A 131 -0.04 -10.72 -2.86
C GLU A 131 0.89 -11.24 -1.76
N ASN A 132 0.46 -12.22 -0.95
CA ASN A 132 1.16 -12.61 0.28
C ASN A 132 1.37 -14.12 0.48
N SER A 133 1.20 -14.98 -0.53
CA SER A 133 1.36 -16.44 -0.33
C SER A 133 2.16 -17.19 -1.41
N ASN A 134 2.89 -18.22 -0.96
CA ASN A 134 3.52 -19.24 -1.81
C ASN A 134 2.44 -20.22 -2.32
N LEU A 135 1.91 -19.93 -3.50
CA LEU A 135 0.89 -20.75 -4.15
C LEU A 135 1.54 -21.94 -4.87
N SER A 136 0.96 -23.13 -4.70
CA SER A 136 1.29 -24.28 -5.55
C SER A 136 0.84 -24.03 -7.00
N LYS A 137 1.41 -24.78 -7.94
CA LYS A 137 1.06 -24.68 -9.37
C LYS A 137 -0.46 -24.76 -9.61
N ARG A 138 -1.14 -25.69 -8.95
CA ARG A 138 -2.60 -25.89 -9.04
C ARG A 138 -3.42 -24.75 -8.42
N GLU A 139 -2.91 -24.10 -7.38
CA GLU A 139 -3.56 -22.92 -6.78
C GLU A 139 -3.38 -21.68 -7.66
N ASN A 140 -2.24 -21.58 -8.36
CA ASN A 140 -2.03 -20.56 -9.40
C ASN A 140 -2.95 -20.76 -10.62
N GLU A 141 -3.14 -22.00 -11.07
CA GLU A 141 -4.10 -22.31 -12.15
C GLU A 141 -5.54 -21.92 -11.74
N TYR A 142 -5.94 -22.24 -10.51
CA TYR A 142 -7.25 -21.84 -9.97
C TYR A 142 -7.40 -20.31 -9.87
N LYS A 143 -6.34 -19.62 -9.46
CA LYS A 143 -6.28 -18.14 -9.49
C LYS A 143 -6.52 -17.60 -10.89
N MET A 144 -5.79 -18.12 -11.89
CA MET A 144 -5.93 -17.65 -13.27
C MET A 144 -7.35 -17.90 -13.79
N ALA A 145 -7.93 -19.04 -13.43
CA ALA A 145 -9.29 -19.38 -13.82
C ALA A 145 -10.33 -18.35 -13.36
N ILE A 146 -10.28 -17.94 -12.08
CA ILE A 146 -11.26 -16.98 -11.57
C ILE A 146 -10.92 -15.54 -11.96
N LEU A 147 -9.64 -15.13 -11.91
CA LEU A 147 -9.28 -13.73 -12.18
C LEU A 147 -9.32 -13.35 -13.65
N LYS A 148 -8.93 -14.26 -14.55
CA LYS A 148 -8.82 -13.97 -15.99
C LYS A 148 -10.06 -14.40 -16.76
N HIS A 149 -10.67 -15.52 -16.39
CA HIS A 149 -11.80 -16.10 -17.13
C HIS A 149 -13.13 -15.98 -16.39
N GLY A 150 -13.16 -15.45 -15.16
CA GLY A 150 -14.38 -15.27 -14.37
C GLY A 150 -15.05 -16.59 -13.91
N SER A 151 -14.64 -17.74 -14.43
CA SER A 151 -15.14 -19.07 -14.07
C SER A 151 -14.12 -20.17 -14.36
N ILE A 152 -14.21 -21.26 -13.60
CA ILE A 152 -13.39 -22.47 -13.80
C ILE A 152 -13.73 -23.15 -15.12
N GLU A 153 -15.01 -23.12 -15.50
CA GLU A 153 -15.53 -23.76 -16.72
C GLU A 153 -15.03 -23.08 -17.99
N GLU A 154 -14.85 -21.76 -17.96
CA GLU A 154 -14.29 -21.01 -19.09
C GLU A 154 -12.78 -21.18 -19.20
N TYR A 155 -12.08 -21.21 -18.06
CA TYR A 155 -10.65 -21.58 -18.05
C TYR A 155 -10.39 -22.99 -18.56
N LEU A 156 -11.22 -23.97 -18.16
CA LEU A 156 -11.08 -25.36 -18.57
C LEU A 156 -11.45 -25.61 -20.04
N ARG A 157 -12.28 -24.75 -20.63
CA ARG A 157 -12.57 -24.78 -22.07
C ARG A 157 -11.34 -24.40 -22.90
N GLU A 158 -10.49 -23.53 -22.37
CA GLU A 158 -9.27 -23.07 -23.05
C GLU A 158 -8.01 -23.83 -22.61
N ASN A 159 -8.07 -24.50 -21.46
CA ASN A 159 -6.94 -25.19 -20.85
C ASN A 159 -7.41 -26.58 -20.41
N ASP A 160 -7.00 -27.61 -21.16
CA ASP A 160 -7.30 -29.01 -20.84
C ASP A 160 -6.94 -29.31 -19.38
N GLY A 161 -7.94 -29.67 -18.57
CA GLY A 161 -7.75 -29.74 -17.13
C GLY A 161 -8.84 -30.49 -16.38
N ASN A 162 -8.54 -30.85 -15.13
CA ASN A 162 -9.45 -31.62 -14.29
C ASN A 162 -10.26 -30.68 -13.37
N PRO A 163 -11.59 -30.54 -13.59
CA PRO A 163 -12.42 -29.65 -12.77
C PRO A 163 -12.46 -30.02 -11.30
N ARG A 164 -12.42 -31.31 -10.94
CA ARG A 164 -12.41 -31.75 -9.53
C ARG A 164 -11.13 -31.31 -8.82
N ALA A 165 -10.00 -31.40 -9.51
CA ALA A 165 -8.71 -30.99 -8.99
C ALA A 165 -8.62 -29.48 -8.76
N LEU A 166 -9.16 -28.68 -9.69
CA LEU A 166 -9.24 -27.22 -9.57
C LEU A 166 -10.19 -26.81 -8.43
N ASN A 167 -11.35 -27.46 -8.33
CA ASN A 167 -12.27 -27.23 -7.22
C ASN A 167 -11.66 -27.55 -5.86
N GLN A 168 -10.88 -28.63 -5.75
CA GLN A 168 -10.11 -28.93 -4.53
C GLN A 168 -9.02 -27.90 -4.23
N ALA A 169 -8.36 -27.35 -5.26
CA ALA A 169 -7.40 -26.25 -5.08
C ALA A 169 -8.09 -25.00 -4.53
N GLY A 170 -9.26 -24.65 -5.07
CA GLY A 170 -10.08 -23.56 -4.55
C GLY A 170 -10.53 -23.75 -3.10
N TYR A 171 -10.95 -24.97 -2.75
CA TYR A 171 -11.29 -25.30 -1.36
C TYR A 171 -10.10 -25.08 -0.41
N ARG A 172 -8.89 -25.56 -0.78
CA ARG A 172 -7.68 -25.34 0.02
C ARG A 172 -7.33 -23.85 0.17
N MET A 173 -7.49 -23.06 -0.89
CA MET A 173 -7.29 -21.61 -0.82
C MET A 173 -8.27 -20.93 0.14
N ARG A 174 -9.55 -21.34 0.14
CA ARG A 174 -10.55 -20.83 1.10
C ARG A 174 -10.19 -21.16 2.55
N GLN A 175 -9.70 -22.37 2.82
CA GLN A 175 -9.26 -22.78 4.15
C GLN A 175 -8.04 -21.97 4.64
N LYS A 176 -7.06 -21.74 3.76
CA LYS A 176 -5.91 -20.87 4.06
C LYS A 176 -6.37 -19.45 4.41
N LEU A 177 -7.31 -18.90 3.65
CA LEU A 177 -7.85 -17.58 3.96
C LEU A 177 -8.51 -17.54 5.32
N ARG A 178 -9.41 -18.49 5.59
CA ARG A 178 -10.15 -18.53 6.85
C ARG A 178 -9.19 -18.48 8.03
N LYS A 179 -8.13 -19.29 7.99
CA LYS A 179 -7.07 -19.26 9.00
C LYS A 179 -6.41 -17.89 9.14
N THR A 180 -6.03 -17.25 8.03
CA THR A 180 -5.39 -15.92 8.10
C THR A 180 -6.35 -14.85 8.62
N MET A 181 -7.63 -14.92 8.30
CA MET A 181 -8.64 -14.00 8.82
C MET A 181 -8.86 -14.20 10.33
N GLU A 182 -8.92 -15.44 10.79
CA GLU A 182 -8.99 -15.79 12.21
C GLU A 182 -7.77 -15.27 12.98
N GLU A 183 -6.56 -15.39 12.42
CA GLU A 183 -5.32 -14.82 12.98
C GLU A 183 -5.38 -13.29 13.14
N HIS A 184 -6.17 -12.60 12.31
CA HIS A 184 -6.40 -11.16 12.37
C HIS A 184 -7.65 -10.77 13.19
N GLY A 185 -8.28 -11.74 13.89
CA GLY A 185 -9.45 -11.50 14.72
C GLY A 185 -10.76 -11.27 13.95
N ILE A 186 -10.78 -11.61 12.65
CA ILE A 186 -11.96 -11.44 11.78
C ILE A 186 -12.68 -12.78 11.70
N LYS A 187 -13.91 -12.86 12.24
CA LYS A 187 -14.77 -14.05 12.11
C LYS A 187 -15.70 -13.92 10.91
N PHE A 188 -15.74 -14.96 10.08
CA PHE A 188 -16.66 -15.11 8.95
C PHE A 188 -17.31 -16.50 9.05
N ASP A 189 -18.64 -16.54 9.07
CA ASP A 189 -19.38 -17.78 8.85
C ASP A 189 -19.61 -17.93 7.34
N PHE A 190 -19.14 -19.05 6.77
CA PHE A 190 -19.35 -19.43 5.37
C PHE A 190 -20.47 -20.46 5.29
#